data_AF-A0A2Z4UV80-F1
#
_entry.id   AF-A0A2Z4UV80-F1
#
_cell.length_a   1.000
_cell.length_b   1.000
_cell.length_c   1.000
_cell.angle_alpha   90.00
_cell.angle_beta   90.00
_cell.angle_gamma   90.00
#
_symmetry.space_group_name_H-M   'P 1'
#
loop_
_entity.id
_entity.type
_entity.pdbx_description
1 polymer ?
#
loop_
_entity_poly.entity_id
_entity_poly.type
_entity_poly.pdbx_seq_one_letter_code
_entity_poly.pdbx_strand_id
1 'polypeptide(L)' 'MAGAKGERMTHEWSDSAGGAPQARQTVERIVEAVDARDDRRIRALLTELAEVADTAALLYLRKRLLEGRED' A
#
# COMPACT_ATOMS: atom_id res chain seq x y z
N MET A 1 -1.52 21.81 -36.22
CA MET A 1 -1.13 22.21 -34.85
C MET A 1 -1.62 21.13 -33.92
N ALA A 2 -0.70 20.38 -33.33
CA ALA A 2 -0.99 19.18 -32.55
C ALA A 2 -1.40 19.58 -31.13
N GLY A 3 -2.60 19.15 -30.71
CA GLY A 3 -2.99 19.12 -29.31
C GLY A 3 -2.31 17.92 -28.65
N ALA A 4 -1.24 18.18 -27.89
CA ALA A 4 -0.61 17.16 -27.07
C ALA A 4 -1.51 16.89 -25.84
N LYS A 5 -2.35 15.88 -26.06
CA LYS A 5 -3.13 15.12 -25.10
C LYS A 5 -2.35 14.87 -23.81
N GLY A 6 -2.95 15.26 -22.69
CA GLY A 6 -2.36 15.14 -21.35
C GLY A 6 -1.74 13.78 -21.12
N GLU A 7 -0.42 13.80 -20.93
CA GLU A 7 0.33 12.73 -20.31
C GLU A 7 -0.16 12.64 -18.87
N ARG A 8 -1.18 11.81 -18.66
CA ARG A 8 -1.35 11.15 -17.37
C ARG A 8 -0.08 10.34 -17.18
N MET A 9 0.92 10.96 -16.56
CA MET A 9 1.92 10.26 -15.75
C MET A 9 1.11 9.50 -14.69
N THR A 10 0.56 8.35 -15.08
CA THR A 10 0.46 7.23 -14.16
C THR A 10 1.87 7.11 -13.63
N HIS A 11 2.04 7.51 -12.37
CA HIS A 11 3.23 7.21 -11.59
C HIS A 11 3.28 5.68 -11.52
N GLU A 12 3.71 5.09 -12.63
CA GLU A 12 4.09 3.71 -12.76
C GLU A 12 5.20 3.60 -11.74
N TRP A 13 4.84 2.96 -10.65
CA TRP A 13 5.70 2.76 -9.50
C TRP A 13 7.02 2.20 -10.01
N SER A 14 8.01 3.07 -10.19
CA SER A 14 9.34 2.66 -10.60
C SER A 14 9.89 1.76 -9.52
N ASP A 15 10.00 0.50 -9.89
CA ASP A 15 10.46 -0.65 -9.13
C ASP A 15 11.97 -0.54 -8.88
N SER A 16 12.36 0.48 -8.13
CA SER A 16 13.77 0.80 -7.84
C SER A 16 14.02 0.81 -6.34
N ALA A 17 13.68 -0.29 -5.66
CA ALA A 17 14.31 -0.77 -4.43
C ALA A 17 13.55 -2.01 -3.97
N GLY A 18 14.24 -3.14 -3.77
CA GLY A 18 13.65 -4.42 -3.35
C GLY A 18 12.85 -4.41 -2.02
N GLY A 19 12.72 -3.27 -1.33
CA GLY A 19 11.83 -3.08 -0.18
C GLY A 19 10.36 -2.80 -0.56
N ALA A 20 10.10 -2.23 -1.74
CA ALA A 20 8.75 -1.92 -2.20
C ALA A 20 7.82 -3.15 -2.34
N PRO A 21 8.28 -4.31 -2.86
CA PRO A 21 7.45 -5.52 -2.98
C PRO A 21 7.12 -6.16 -1.62
N GLN A 22 8.03 -6.05 -0.65
CA GLN A 22 7.87 -6.62 0.69
C GLN A 22 6.87 -5.79 1.50
N ALA A 23 7.04 -4.46 1.51
CA ALA A 23 6.12 -3.56 2.19
C ALA A 23 4.68 -3.70 1.64
N ARG A 24 4.51 -3.83 0.31
CA ARG A 24 3.19 -4.09 -0.31
C ARG A 24 2.55 -5.39 0.15
N GLN A 25 3.31 -6.49 0.22
CA GLN A 25 2.80 -7.77 0.72
C GLN A 25 2.39 -7.67 2.20
N THR A 26 3.17 -6.96 3.02
CA THR A 26 2.82 -6.72 4.42
C THR A 26 1.54 -5.90 4.53
N VAL A 27 1.32 -4.91 3.66
CA VAL A 27 0.07 -4.14 3.60
C VAL A 27 -1.14 -5.02 3.28
N GLU A 28 -1.08 -5.89 2.27
CA GLU A 28 -2.22 -6.76 1.97
C GLU A 28 -2.56 -7.71 3.14
N ARG A 29 -1.54 -8.24 3.82
CA ARG A 29 -1.75 -9.06 5.03
C ARG A 29 -2.38 -8.28 6.17
N ILE A 30 -2.10 -6.97 6.29
CA ILE A 30 -2.75 -6.10 7.29
C ILE A 30 -4.23 -5.96 6.95
N VAL A 31 -4.58 -5.73 5.69
CA VAL A 31 -5.97 -5.62 5.24
C VAL A 31 -6.74 -6.90 5.56
N GLU A 32 -6.19 -8.07 5.20
CA GLU A 32 -6.81 -9.36 5.54
C GLU A 32 -7.01 -9.53 7.06
N ALA A 33 -6.05 -9.10 7.88
CA ALA A 33 -6.15 -9.19 9.33
C ALA A 33 -7.21 -8.22 9.91
N VAL A 34 -7.37 -7.04 9.29
CA VAL A 34 -8.44 -6.08 9.62
C VAL A 34 -9.81 -6.66 9.29
N ASP A 35 -9.99 -7.25 8.12
CA ASP A 35 -11.24 -7.90 7.71
C ASP A 35 -11.61 -9.04 8.65
N ALA A 36 -10.61 -9.82 9.08
CA ALA A 36 -10.76 -10.90 10.06
C ALA A 36 -10.92 -10.42 11.52
N ARG A 37 -10.80 -9.11 11.80
CA ARG A 37 -10.76 -8.51 13.15
C ARG A 37 -9.72 -9.15 14.08
N ASP A 38 -8.57 -9.54 13.52
CA ASP A 38 -7.46 -10.15 14.28
C ASP A 38 -6.49 -9.08 14.78
N ASP A 39 -6.85 -8.44 15.89
CA ASP A 39 -6.06 -7.36 16.51
C ASP A 39 -4.60 -7.76 16.81
N ARG A 40 -4.37 -9.03 17.17
CA ARG A 40 -3.01 -9.51 17.49
C ARG A 40 -2.16 -9.55 16.23
N ARG A 41 -2.72 -10.08 15.15
CA ARG A 41 -2.04 -10.15 13.85
C ARG A 41 -1.83 -8.77 13.23
N ILE A 42 -2.79 -7.86 13.37
CA ILE A 42 -2.65 -6.46 12.95
C ILE A 42 -1.42 -5.81 13.62
N ARG A 43 -1.29 -5.95 14.95
CA ARG A 43 -0.15 -5.35 15.68
C ARG A 43 1.21 -5.93 15.26
N ALA A 44 1.27 -7.24 15.02
CA ALA A 44 2.49 -7.89 14.55
C ALA A 44 2.90 -7.34 13.17
N LEU A 45 1.96 -7.31 12.23
CA LEU A 45 2.22 -6.84 10.86
C LEU A 45 2.52 -5.35 10.77
N LEU A 46 1.92 -4.52 11.65
CA LEU A 46 2.26 -3.10 11.74
C LEU A 46 3.69 -2.89 12.25
N THR A 47 4.16 -3.74 13.17
CA THR A 47 5.56 -3.71 13.63
C THR A 47 6.50 -4.06 12.48
N GLU A 48 6.21 -5.13 11.74
CA GLU A 48 6.99 -5.52 10.56
C GLU A 48 6.98 -4.43 9.48
N LEU A 49 5.84 -3.80 9.24
CA LEU A 49 5.73 -2.72 8.27
C LEU A 49 6.56 -1.51 8.70
N ALA A 50 6.62 -1.17 9.99
CA ALA A 50 7.40 -0.04 10.48
C ALA A 50 8.91 -0.15 10.22
N GLU A 51 9.44 -1.37 10.11
CA GLU A 51 10.86 -1.61 9.81
C GLU A 51 11.22 -1.37 8.34
N VAL A 52 10.23 -1.45 7.43
CA VAL A 52 10.46 -1.44 5.97
C VAL A 52 9.64 -0.39 5.22
N ALA A 53 8.75 0.34 5.89
CA ALA A 53 7.83 1.27 5.25
C ALA A 53 8.52 2.54 4.78
N ASP A 54 8.43 2.78 3.48
CA ASP A 54 8.58 4.11 2.90
C ASP A 54 7.24 4.86 2.88
N THR A 55 7.29 6.14 2.53
CA THR A 55 6.08 6.98 2.41
C THR A 55 5.07 6.42 1.41
N ALA A 56 5.53 5.72 0.37
CA ALA A 56 4.65 5.15 -0.66
C ALA A 56 3.85 3.95 -0.12
N ALA A 57 4.47 3.10 0.71
CA ALA A 57 3.81 1.98 1.38
C ALA A 57 2.72 2.44 2.36
N LEU A 58 2.96 3.52 3.12
CA LEU A 58 1.96 4.09 4.03
C LEU A 58 0.76 4.67 3.29
N LEU A 59 0.99 5.36 2.17
CA LEU A 59 -0.09 5.87 1.31
C LEU A 59 -0.89 4.71 0.69
N TYR A 60 -0.22 3.62 0.31
CA TYR A 60 -0.87 2.42 -0.19
C TYR A 60 -1.76 1.77 0.87
N LEU A 61 -1.26 1.58 2.10
CA LEU A 61 -2.04 1.07 3.22
C LEU A 61 -3.30 1.90 3.47
N ARG A 62 -3.14 3.23 3.54
CA ARG A 62 -4.27 4.14 3.73
C ARG A 62 -5.33 3.97 2.65
N LYS A 63 -4.92 3.89 1.39
CA LYS A 63 -5.85 3.69 0.26
C LYS A 63 -6.63 2.38 0.42
N ARG A 64 -5.95 1.26 0.68
CA ARG A 64 -6.59 -0.06 0.80
C ARG A 64 -7.59 -0.13 1.95
N LEU A 65 -7.26 0.46 3.10
CA LEU A 65 -8.17 0.52 4.26
C LEU A 65 -9.41 1.39 4.02
N LEU A 66 -9.35 2.35 3.09
CA LEU A 66 -10.51 3.17 2.72
C LEU A 66 -11.39 2.47 1.69
N GLU A 67 -10.80 1.77 0.71
CA GLU A 67 -11.54 0.97 -0.28
C GLU A 67 -12.38 -0.13 0.39
N GLY A 68 -11.84 -0.81 1.41
CA GLY A 68 -12.59 -1.83 2.18
C GLY A 68 -13.71 -1.28 3.08
N ARG A 69 -13.97 0.03 3.05
CA ARG A 69 -15.01 0.68 3.88
C ARG A 69 -16.19 1.20 3.04
N GLU A 70 -16.16 1.05 1.72
CA GLU A 70 -17.23 1.52 0.81
C GLU A 70 -18.37 0.49 0.62
N ASP A 71 -18.41 -0.59 1.42
CA ASP A 71 -19.50 -1.59 1.50
C ASP A 71 -20.48 -1.33 2.66
#